data_AF-A0A935DIU6-F1
#
_entry.id   AF-A0A935DIU6-F1
#
_cell.length_a   1.000
_cell.length_b   1.000
_cell.length_c   1.000
_cell.angle_alpha   90.00
_cell.angle_beta   90.00
_cell.angle_gamma   90.00
#
_symmetry.space_group_name_H-M   'P 1'
#
loop_
_entity.id
_entity.type
_entity.pdbx_description
1 polymer ?
#
loop_
_entity_poly.entity_id
_entity_poly.type
_entity_poly.pdbx_seq_one_letter_code
_entity_poly.pdbx_strand_id
1 'polypeptide(L)'
;MVVIDRITGEGEHSARLHWLGGPYPHTGDPAHGAMTLHTPKGDYGVAVFDRTGAPLAGTVVRGQSDPPRGWVSRYYGEREDVPSLAVEQRAKCPLEFVTVLGEGPLEVSVEGGRWTVRAAGATHTFDWQEAIEAV
;
A
#
# COMPACT_ATOMS: atom_id res chain seq x y z
N MET A 1 -3.60 -2.28 -10.29
CA MET A 1 -2.77 -1.06 -10.38
C MET A 1 -1.52 -1.25 -9.52
N VAL A 2 -0.39 -0.70 -9.98
CA VAL A 2 0.87 -0.67 -9.22
C VAL A 2 1.28 0.78 -9.06
N VAL A 3 1.71 1.16 -7.86
CA VAL A 3 2.26 2.48 -7.54
C VAL A 3 3.65 2.29 -6.96
N ILE A 4 4.65 2.99 -7.51
CA ILE A 4 6.03 2.96 -7.03
C ILE A 4 6.33 4.34 -6.45
N ASP A 5 6.53 4.39 -5.14
CA ASP A 5 6.95 5.59 -4.43
C ASP A 5 8.45 5.51 -4.17
N ARG A 6 9.22 6.41 -4.80
CA ARG A 6 10.67 6.49 -4.64
C ARG A 6 11.05 7.83 -4.02
N ILE A 7 11.62 7.77 -2.82
CA ILE A 7 12.11 8.93 -2.07
C ILE A 7 13.63 8.95 -2.18
N THR A 8 14.17 9.98 -2.83
CA THR A 8 15.60 10.16 -3.05
C THR A 8 16.19 11.19 -2.08
N GLY A 9 17.49 11.12 -1.85
CA GLY A 9 18.20 11.98 -0.92
C GLY A 9 19.53 11.38 -0.49
N GLU A 10 20.16 11.97 0.52
CA GLU A 10 21.42 11.50 1.10
C GLU A 10 21.23 11.06 2.55
N GLY A 11 21.96 10.02 2.97
CA GLY A 11 21.92 9.53 4.35
C GLY A 11 20.72 8.63 4.67
N GLU A 12 20.52 8.37 5.96
CA GLU A 12 19.43 7.53 6.49
C GLU A 12 18.21 8.38 6.85
N HIS A 13 17.04 7.91 6.45
CA HIS A 13 15.76 8.56 6.72
C HIS A 13 14.73 7.54 7.18
N SER A 14 13.71 8.02 7.90
CA SER A 14 12.47 7.29 8.16
C SER A 14 11.36 7.87 7.29
N ALA A 15 10.70 7.03 6.49
CA ALA A 15 9.54 7.41 5.69
C ALA A 15 8.35 6.52 6.02
N ARG A 16 7.16 7.11 6.03
CA ARG A 16 5.90 6.41 6.27
C ARG A 16 4.94 6.63 5.10
N LEU A 17 4.60 5.56 4.41
CA LEU A 17 3.58 5.55 3.36
C LEU A 17 2.20 5.34 3.97
N HIS A 18 1.21 6.08 3.49
CA HIS A 18 -0.17 6.04 3.97
C HIS A 18 -1.15 5.74 2.84
N TRP A 19 -2.06 4.79 3.08
CA TRP A 19 -3.24 4.57 2.25
C TRP A 19 -4.51 4.73 3.10
N LEU A 20 -5.45 5.54 2.62
CA LEU A 20 -6.75 5.73 3.23
C LEU A 20 -7.80 4.96 2.42
N GLY A 21 -8.53 4.06 3.08
CA GLY A 21 -9.59 3.27 2.45
C GLY A 21 -10.94 4.00 2.41
N GLY A 22 -11.91 3.38 1.75
CA GLY A 22 -13.32 3.79 1.83
C GLY A 22 -14.02 3.27 3.09
N PRO A 23 -15.23 3.75 3.40
CA PRO A 23 -16.02 3.35 4.58
C PRO A 23 -16.63 1.94 4.41
N TYR A 24 -15.78 0.94 4.21
CA TYR A 24 -16.16 -0.46 4.07
C TYR A 24 -15.65 -1.27 5.25
N PRO A 25 -16.31 -2.40 5.59
CA PRO A 25 -15.70 -3.41 6.44
C PRO A 25 -14.33 -3.81 5.87
N HIS A 26 -13.38 -4.11 6.74
CA HIS A 26 -12.02 -4.40 6.31
C HIS A 26 -11.38 -5.48 7.18
N THR A 27 -10.41 -6.17 6.59
CA THR A 27 -9.41 -6.97 7.29
C THR A 27 -8.04 -6.34 7.06
N GLY A 28 -7.20 -6.38 8.08
CA GLY A 28 -5.81 -5.95 7.99
C GLY A 28 -4.87 -7.13 8.20
N ASP A 29 -3.75 -7.12 7.49
CA ASP A 29 -2.61 -7.98 7.75
C ASP A 29 -1.39 -7.09 8.04
N PRO A 30 -1.23 -6.64 9.30
CA PRO A 30 -0.15 -5.74 9.68
C PRO A 30 1.24 -6.35 9.47
N ALA A 31 1.38 -7.67 9.59
CA ALA A 31 2.66 -8.35 9.41
C ALA A 31 3.16 -8.25 7.95
N HIS A 32 2.23 -8.17 7.00
CA HIS A 32 2.53 -8.06 5.57
C HIS A 32 2.16 -6.69 4.96
N GLY A 33 1.86 -5.68 5.78
CA GLY A 33 1.54 -4.33 5.30
C GLY A 33 0.36 -4.28 4.36
N ALA A 34 -0.66 -5.11 4.62
CA ALA A 34 -1.79 -5.26 3.72
C ALA A 34 -3.12 -4.95 4.42
N MET A 35 -4.10 -4.59 3.59
CA MET A 35 -5.48 -4.30 3.96
C MET A 35 -6.39 -4.76 2.84
N THR A 36 -7.50 -5.39 3.19
CA THR A 36 -8.58 -5.74 2.27
C THR A 36 -9.85 -5.02 2.66
N LEU A 37 -10.46 -4.31 1.72
CA LEU A 37 -11.78 -3.70 1.86
C LEU A 37 -12.83 -4.67 1.31
N HIS A 38 -13.83 -5.00 2.12
CA HIS A 38 -14.95 -5.85 1.72
C HIS A 38 -16.05 -4.98 1.11
N THR A 39 -15.96 -4.76 -0.21
CA THR A 39 -16.90 -3.91 -0.93
C THR A 39 -18.09 -4.73 -1.47
N PRO A 40 -19.24 -4.11 -1.79
CA PRO A 40 -20.36 -4.82 -2.40
C PRO A 40 -20.04 -5.47 -3.76
N LYS A 41 -18.97 -5.06 -4.44
CA LYS A 41 -18.52 -5.63 -5.71
C LYS A 41 -17.46 -6.72 -5.55
N GLY A 42 -17.08 -7.04 -4.32
CA GLY A 42 -15.99 -7.96 -4.01
C GLY A 42 -14.88 -7.28 -3.21
N ASP A 43 -13.89 -8.08 -2.86
CA ASP A 43 -12.76 -7.64 -2.06
C ASP A 43 -11.82 -6.75 -2.89
N TYR A 44 -11.34 -5.67 -2.28
CA TYR A 44 -10.34 -4.79 -2.86
C TYR A 44 -9.11 -4.72 -1.94
N GLY A 45 -8.00 -5.25 -2.43
CA GLY A 45 -6.75 -5.34 -1.70
C GLY A 45 -5.83 -4.14 -1.90
N VAL A 46 -5.09 -3.83 -0.85
CA VAL A 46 -3.94 -2.92 -0.81
C VAL A 46 -2.81 -3.66 -0.12
N ALA A 47 -1.64 -3.78 -0.75
CA ALA A 47 -0.47 -4.42 -0.14
C ALA A 47 0.81 -3.65 -0.53
N VAL A 48 1.73 -3.50 0.41
CA VAL A 48 2.96 -2.73 0.24
C VAL A 48 4.18 -3.62 0.42
N PHE A 49 5.11 -3.48 -0.53
CA PHE A 49 6.32 -4.28 -0.63
C PHE A 49 7.54 -3.38 -0.77
N ASP A 50 8.72 -3.92 -0.49
CA ASP A 50 9.98 -3.32 -0.90
C ASP A 50 10.29 -3.61 -2.39
N ARG A 51 11.41 -3.09 -2.90
CA ARG A 51 11.86 -3.32 -4.30
C ARG A 51 12.08 -4.79 -4.67
N THR A 52 12.26 -5.68 -3.69
CA THR A 52 12.52 -7.11 -3.90
C THR A 52 11.24 -7.94 -3.93
N GLY A 53 10.08 -7.32 -3.65
CA GLY A 53 8.82 -8.02 -3.50
C GLY A 53 8.60 -8.58 -2.11
N ALA A 54 9.45 -8.25 -1.13
CA ALA A 54 9.22 -8.64 0.25
C ALA A 54 8.14 -7.73 0.87
N PRO A 55 7.12 -8.29 1.53
CA PRO A 55 6.08 -7.50 2.17
C PRO A 55 6.66 -6.68 3.32
N LEU A 56 6.22 -5.44 3.45
CA LEU A 56 6.69 -4.52 4.49
C LEU A 56 5.67 -4.45 5.62
N ALA A 57 6.09 -4.72 6.86
CA ALA A 57 5.19 -4.62 8.01
C ALA A 57 4.62 -3.19 8.19
N GLY A 58 3.40 -3.11 8.69
CA GLY A 58 2.70 -1.86 8.89
C GLY A 58 1.65 -1.92 9.98
N THR A 59 0.72 -0.98 9.94
CA THR A 59 -0.42 -0.92 10.85
C THR A 59 -1.67 -0.53 10.09
N VAL A 60 -2.79 -1.19 10.42
CA VAL A 60 -4.12 -0.83 9.91
C VAL A 60 -4.96 -0.40 11.09
N VAL A 61 -5.57 0.78 10.99
CA VAL A 61 -6.47 1.31 12.03
C VAL A 61 -7.72 1.90 11.41
N ARG A 62 -8.76 2.11 12.21
CA ARG A 62 -9.99 2.78 11.79
C ARG A 62 -10.37 3.83 12.83
N GLY A 63 -10.42 5.09 12.40
CA GLY A 63 -10.83 6.21 13.25
C GLY A 63 -9.98 6.45 14.51
N GLN A 64 -8.65 6.34 14.41
CA GLN A 64 -7.75 6.43 15.56
C GLN A 64 -7.39 7.89 15.90
N SER A 65 -7.84 8.39 17.05
CA SER A 65 -7.61 9.78 17.51
C SER A 65 -6.15 10.18 17.72
N ASP A 66 -5.27 9.28 18.17
CA ASP A 66 -3.87 9.58 18.47
C ASP A 66 -2.92 8.41 18.12
N PRO A 67 -1.88 8.62 17.29
CA PRO A 67 -1.78 9.74 16.35
C PRO A 67 -2.99 9.73 15.38
N PRO A 68 -3.49 10.90 14.96
CA PRO A 68 -4.72 10.98 14.20
C PRO A 68 -4.60 10.35 12.81
N ARG A 69 -5.40 9.31 12.51
CA ARG A 69 -5.60 8.77 11.16
C ARG A 69 -6.89 7.94 11.02
N GLY A 70 -7.34 7.77 9.78
CA GLY A 70 -8.46 6.88 9.43
C GLY A 70 -9.83 7.55 9.49
N TRP A 71 -9.97 8.71 8.86
CA TRP A 71 -11.28 9.35 8.70
C TRP A 71 -11.46 9.99 7.33
N VAL A 72 -12.71 10.09 6.91
CA VAL A 72 -13.16 10.93 5.80
C VAL A 72 -14.23 11.91 6.29
N SER A 73 -14.21 13.13 5.79
CA SER A 73 -15.25 14.14 6.05
C SER A 73 -15.81 14.57 4.70
N ARG A 74 -17.07 14.20 4.43
CA ARG A 74 -17.76 14.58 3.18
C ARG A 74 -18.49 15.90 3.32
N TYR A 75 -18.90 16.24 4.54
CA TYR A 75 -19.61 17.45 4.88
C TYR A 75 -19.00 18.08 6.13
N TYR A 76 -19.08 19.41 6.20
CA TYR A 76 -18.56 20.18 7.33
C TYR A 76 -19.21 19.73 8.65
N GLY A 77 -18.38 19.52 9.67
CA GLY A 77 -18.84 19.06 10.99
C GLY A 77 -19.07 17.54 11.09
N GLU A 78 -18.95 16.80 9.98
CA GLU A 78 -19.06 15.35 9.98
C GLU A 78 -17.69 14.68 9.83
N ARG A 79 -17.55 13.50 10.45
CA ARG A 79 -16.39 12.64 10.30
C ARG A 79 -16.83 11.19 10.35
N GLU A 80 -16.44 10.42 9.36
CA GLU A 80 -16.70 8.99 9.28
C GLU A 80 -15.38 8.23 9.44
N ASP A 81 -15.36 7.23 10.32
CA ASP A 81 -14.20 6.37 10.50
C ASP A 81 -14.01 5.46 9.27
N VAL A 82 -12.80 5.46 8.72
CA VAL A 82 -12.40 4.63 7.58
C VAL A 82 -11.09 3.93 7.89
N PRO A 83 -10.82 2.75 7.30
CA PRO A 83 -9.56 2.08 7.53
C PRO A 83 -8.40 2.87 6.90
N SER A 84 -7.26 2.84 7.58
CA SER A 84 -6.02 3.50 7.18
C SER A 84 -4.86 2.56 7.40
N LEU A 85 -4.16 2.24 6.32
CA LEU A 85 -2.91 1.51 6.32
C LEU A 85 -1.75 2.51 6.41
N ALA A 86 -0.78 2.23 7.27
CA ALA A 86 0.51 2.91 7.25
C ALA A 86 1.66 1.91 7.33
N VAL A 87 2.67 2.11 6.48
CA VAL A 87 3.86 1.26 6.38
C VAL A 87 5.07 2.16 6.51
N GLU A 88 6.01 1.79 7.37
CA GLU A 88 7.18 2.60 7.68
C GLU A 88 8.47 1.86 7.31
N GLN A 89 9.40 2.57 6.68
CA GLN A 89 10.75 2.10 6.42
C GLN A 89 11.75 3.09 6.98
N ARG A 90 12.84 2.55 7.54
CA ARG A 90 14.03 3.32 7.92
C ARG A 90 15.24 2.74 7.22
N ALA A 91 15.81 3.47 6.28
CA ALA A 91 16.94 3.02 5.48
C ALA A 91 17.70 4.21 4.89
N LYS A 92 18.87 3.93 4.31
CA LYS A 92 19.56 4.90 3.46
C LYS A 92 18.79 5.09 2.16
N CYS A 93 18.69 6.33 1.70
CA CYS A 93 18.06 6.62 0.42
C CYS A 93 18.77 5.90 -0.75
N PRO A 94 18.03 5.51 -1.81
CA PRO A 94 16.59 5.73 -1.97
C PRO A 94 15.74 4.80 -1.09
N LEU A 95 14.67 5.35 -0.50
CA LEU A 95 13.59 4.59 0.13
C LEU A 95 12.54 4.30 -0.94
N GLU A 96 12.16 3.04 -1.09
CA GLU A 96 11.31 2.58 -2.19
C GLU A 96 10.15 1.75 -1.63
N PHE A 97 8.93 2.11 -1.99
CA PHE A 97 7.71 1.37 -1.68
C PHE A 97 7.02 0.97 -2.97
N VAL A 98 6.59 -0.28 -3.05
CA VAL A 98 5.78 -0.78 -4.16
C VAL A 98 4.41 -1.14 -3.61
N THR A 99 3.40 -0.35 -3.96
CA THR A 99 2.02 -0.65 -3.59
C THR A 99 1.33 -1.37 -4.75
N VAL A 100 0.70 -2.49 -4.44
CA VAL A 100 -0.25 -3.17 -5.31
C VAL A 100 -1.67 -2.92 -4.84
N LEU A 101 -2.54 -2.55 -5.78
CA LEU A 101 -3.95 -2.22 -5.55
C LEU A 101 -4.82 -2.94 -6.58
N GLY A 102 -5.88 -3.63 -6.14
CA GLY A 102 -6.80 -4.29 -7.07
C GLY A 102 -7.79 -5.22 -6.42
N GLU A 103 -8.62 -5.85 -7.25
CA GLU A 103 -9.58 -6.87 -6.81
C GLU A 103 -8.84 -8.08 -6.23
N GLY A 104 -9.17 -8.44 -5.00
CA GLY A 104 -8.51 -9.50 -4.26
C GLY A 104 -8.91 -10.91 -4.70
N PRO A 105 -8.12 -11.94 -4.37
CA PRO A 105 -6.84 -11.86 -3.67
C PRO A 105 -5.72 -11.28 -4.55
N LEU A 106 -4.78 -10.59 -3.91
CA LEU A 106 -3.57 -10.08 -4.57
C LEU A 106 -2.43 -11.09 -4.41
N GLU A 107 -1.79 -11.45 -5.51
CA GLU A 107 -0.58 -12.27 -5.50
C GLU A 107 0.55 -11.53 -6.19
N VAL A 108 1.72 -11.51 -5.55
CA VAL A 108 2.92 -10.84 -6.05
C VAL A 108 4.06 -11.83 -6.10
N SER A 109 4.76 -11.87 -7.23
CA SER A 109 6.00 -12.61 -7.40
C SER A 109 7.04 -11.75 -8.10
N VAL A 110 8.29 -11.82 -7.65
CA VAL A 110 9.42 -11.10 -8.24
C VAL A 110 10.51 -12.09 -8.59
N GLU A 111 10.87 -12.15 -9.87
CA GLU A 111 11.90 -13.06 -10.39
C GLU A 111 12.88 -12.25 -11.23
N GLY A 112 14.16 -12.22 -10.84
CA GLY A 112 15.19 -11.50 -11.59
C GLY A 112 14.94 -10.00 -11.77
N GLY A 113 14.18 -9.36 -10.88
CA GLY A 113 13.78 -7.95 -10.98
C GLY A 113 12.53 -7.70 -11.82
N ARG A 114 11.93 -8.75 -12.39
CA ARG A 114 10.64 -8.70 -13.06
C ARG A 114 9.53 -8.94 -12.04
N TRP A 115 8.63 -7.98 -11.93
CA TRP A 115 7.45 -8.06 -11.10
C TRP A 115 6.30 -8.69 -11.87
N THR A 116 5.57 -9.57 -11.21
CA THR A 116 4.27 -10.07 -11.67
C THR A 116 3.25 -9.91 -10.55
N VAL A 117 2.18 -9.20 -10.87
CA VAL A 117 1.08 -8.90 -9.97
C VAL A 117 -0.18 -9.52 -10.53
N ARG A 118 -0.82 -10.40 -9.78
CA ARG A 118 -2.10 -11.03 -10.13
C ARG A 118 -3.19 -10.52 -9.19
N ALA A 119 -4.29 -10.09 -9.78
CA ALA A 119 -5.54 -9.73 -9.15
C ALA A 119 -6.67 -10.51 -9.85
N ALA A 120 -7.86 -10.59 -9.25
CA ALA A 120 -8.95 -11.45 -9.74
C ALA A 120 -9.28 -11.30 -11.24
N GLY A 121 -9.16 -10.09 -11.81
CA GLY A 121 -9.45 -9.82 -13.22
C GLY A 121 -8.25 -9.39 -14.09
N ALA A 122 -7.04 -9.31 -13.53
CA ALA A 122 -5.90 -8.75 -14.25
C ALA A 122 -4.56 -9.33 -13.81
N THR A 123 -3.65 -9.47 -14.76
CA THR A 123 -2.23 -9.70 -14.51
C THR A 123 -1.44 -8.53 -15.07
N HIS A 124 -0.56 -7.95 -14.25
CA HIS A 124 0.35 -6.90 -14.64
C HIS A 124 1.79 -7.38 -14.45
N THR A 125 2.63 -7.13 -15.45
CA THR A 125 4.07 -7.40 -15.35
C THR A 125 4.85 -6.16 -15.71
N PHE A 126 5.95 -5.91 -15.01
CA PHE A 126 6.88 -4.85 -15.34
C PHE A 126 8.29 -5.23 -14.88
N ASP A 127 9.28 -4.71 -15.58
CA ASP A 127 10.68 -4.80 -15.19
C ASP A 127 11.04 -3.57 -14.36
N TRP A 128 11.71 -3.78 -13.22
CA TRP A 128 12.01 -2.71 -12.28
C TRP A 128 12.77 -1.55 -12.92
N GLN A 129 13.80 -1.87 -13.71
CA GLN A 129 14.67 -0.87 -14.33
C GLN A 129 13.90 0.06 -15.27
N GLU A 130 13.02 -0.51 -16.10
CA GLU A 130 12.17 0.25 -17.02
C GLU A 130 11.18 1.15 -16.25
N ALA A 131 10.65 0.66 -15.13
CA ALA A 131 9.67 1.40 -14.33
C ALA A 131 10.26 2.63 -13.63
N ILE A 132 11.54 2.60 -13.24
CA ILE A 132 12.19 3.72 -12.54
C ILE A 132 12.88 4.72 -13.47
N GLU A 133 13.22 4.33 -14.71
CA GLU A 133 13.85 5.21 -15.70
C GLU A 133 12.85 6.10 -16.45
N ALA A 134 11.56 5.77 -16.41
CA ALA A 134 10.50 6.52 -17.07
C ALA A 134 10.08 7.82 -16.33
N VAL A 135 10.82 8.23 -15.27
CA VAL A 135 10.51 9.37 -14.39
C VAL A 135 11.55 10.47 -14.53
#